data_AF-A0AAU6XP78-F1
#
_entry.id   AF-A0AAU6XP78-F1
#
_cell.length_a   1.000
_cell.length_b   1.000
_cell.length_c   1.000
_cell.angle_alpha   90.00
_cell.angle_beta   90.00
_cell.angle_gamma   90.00
#
_symmetry.space_group_name_H-M   'P 1'
#
loop_
_entity.id
_entity.type
_entity.pdbx_description
1 polymer ?
#
loop_
_entity_poly.entity_id
_entity_poly.type
_entity_poly.pdbx_seq_one_letter_code
_entity_poly.pdbx_strand_id
1 'polypeptide(L)' 'MPTRLPERYLTPEDLVQLFDLPSVETVYQWRRKRLGPRGFRVGRHLRYDPKDVQSWVQSRMKGAAA' A
#
# COMPACT_ATOMS: atom_id res chain seq x y z
N MET A 1 -2.45 5.98 -25.28
CA MET A 1 -1.69 6.82 -24.32
C MET A 1 -0.71 5.91 -23.60
N PRO A 2 0.61 6.15 -23.62
CA PRO A 2 1.55 5.25 -22.94
C PRO A 2 1.23 5.29 -21.45
N THR A 3 0.86 4.15 -20.88
CA THR A 3 0.71 3.96 -19.44
C THR A 3 2.10 4.15 -18.84
N ARG A 4 2.44 5.39 -18.48
CA ARG A 4 3.65 5.68 -17.71
C ARG A 4 3.50 4.90 -16.41
N LEU A 5 4.23 3.80 -16.31
CA LEU A 5 4.42 3.11 -15.05
C LEU A 5 4.88 4.16 -14.03
N PRO A 6 4.34 4.14 -12.80
CA PRO A 6 4.72 5.10 -11.78
C PRO A 6 6.24 5.19 -11.65
N GLU A 7 6.77 6.41 -11.59
CA GLU A 7 8.22 6.64 -11.50
C GLU A 7 8.83 5.97 -10.26
N ARG A 8 8.04 5.75 -9.20
CA ARG A 8 8.43 4.98 -8.01
C ARG A 8 7.26 4.13 -7.50
N TYR A 9 7.54 2.84 -7.32
CA TYR A 9 6.68 1.93 -6.57
C TYR A 9 7.11 1.92 -5.10
N LEU A 10 6.12 1.97 -4.21
CA LEU A 10 6.33 1.93 -2.77
C LEU A 10 6.64 0.49 -2.33
N THR A 11 7.59 0.34 -1.42
CA THR A 11 7.88 -0.94 -0.77
C THR A 11 7.06 -1.05 0.52
N PRO A 12 6.94 -2.24 1.12
CA PRO A 12 6.38 -2.36 2.47
C PRO A 12 7.14 -1.48 3.48
N GLU A 13 8.43 -1.25 3.30
CA GLU A 13 9.23 -0.34 4.15
C GLU A 13 8.83 1.13 3.95
N ASP A 14 8.54 1.54 2.72
CA ASP A 14 8.05 2.88 2.42
C ASP A 14 6.66 3.10 3.04
N LEU A 15 5.76 2.09 2.97
CA LEU A 15 4.49 2.12 3.69
C LEU A 15 4.67 2.27 5.21
N VAL A 16 5.64 1.59 5.79
CA VAL A 16 5.93 1.70 7.22
C VAL A 16 6.34 3.11 7.58
N GLN A 17 7.21 3.74 6.78
CA GLN A 17 7.60 5.13 6.98
C GLN A 17 6.45 6.12 6.71
N LEU A 18 5.63 5.87 5.69
CA LEU A 18 4.52 6.74 5.30
C LEU A 18 3.41 6.79 6.36
N PHE A 19 3.13 5.66 6.99
CA PHE A 19 2.07 5.51 7.99
C PHE A 19 2.59 5.50 9.44
N ASP A 20 3.89 5.76 9.62
CA ASP A 20 4.57 5.70 10.92
C ASP A 20 4.28 4.38 11.67
N LEU A 21 4.35 3.27 10.95
CA LEU A 21 4.08 1.95 11.51
C LEU A 21 5.31 1.41 12.26
N PRO A 22 5.11 0.53 13.25
CA PRO A 22 6.22 -0.05 14.00
C PRO A 22 7.07 -1.03 13.17
N SER A 23 6.49 -1.74 12.19
CA SER A 23 7.19 -2.76 11.39
C SER A 23 6.49 -3.09 10.07
N VAL A 24 7.27 -3.60 9.10
CA VAL A 24 6.75 -4.21 7.84
C VAL A 24 5.84 -5.40 8.10
N GLU A 25 5.95 -6.03 9.28
CA GLU A 25 5.01 -7.05 9.75
C GLU A 25 3.58 -6.54 9.80
N THR A 26 3.34 -5.29 10.19
CA THR A 26 2.00 -4.70 10.18
C THR A 26 1.44 -4.65 8.75
N VAL A 27 2.29 -4.33 7.77
CA VAL A 27 1.93 -4.36 6.34
C VAL A 27 1.63 -5.79 5.87
N TYR A 28 2.41 -6.78 6.31
CA TYR A 28 2.09 -8.20 6.05
C TYR A 28 0.79 -8.64 6.71
N GLN A 29 0.49 -8.17 7.93
CA GLN A 29 -0.78 -8.40 8.60
C GLN A 29 -1.94 -7.77 7.84
N TRP A 30 -1.79 -6.55 7.33
CA TRP A 30 -2.79 -5.91 6.47
C TRP A 30 -3.08 -6.75 5.23
N ARG A 31 -2.05 -7.32 4.61
CA ARG A 31 -2.23 -8.25 3.49
C ARG A 31 -2.94 -9.53 3.90
N ARG A 32 -2.59 -10.13 5.05
CA ARG A 32 -3.25 -11.34 5.58
C ARG A 32 -4.72 -11.09 5.91
N LYS A 33 -5.03 -9.94 6.51
CA LYS A 33 -6.40 -9.55 6.86
C LYS A 33 -7.19 -8.99 5.66
N ARG A 34 -6.58 -8.91 4.46
CA ARG A 34 -7.12 -8.22 3.28
C ARG A 34 -7.55 -6.77 3.56
N LEU A 35 -6.88 -6.16 4.52
CA LEU A 35 -7.18 -4.83 5.01
C LEU A 35 -6.30 -3.75 4.37
N GLY A 36 -5.25 -4.11 3.63
CA GLY A 36 -4.25 -3.18 3.11
C GLY A 36 -4.44 -2.71 1.66
N PRO A 37 -3.59 -1.78 1.21
CA PRO A 37 -3.60 -1.27 -0.17
C PRO A 37 -3.25 -2.38 -1.17
N ARG A 38 -3.71 -2.24 -2.42
CA ARG A 38 -3.40 -3.19 -3.48
C ARG A 38 -1.90 -3.14 -3.79
N GLY A 39 -1.20 -4.16 -3.31
CA GLY A 39 0.19 -4.42 -3.67
C GLY A 39 0.28 -5.56 -4.67
N PHE A 40 1.20 -5.45 -5.62
CA PHE A 40 1.56 -6.51 -6.54
C PHE A 40 2.87 -7.16 -6.09
N ARG A 41 2.97 -8.48 -6.27
CA ARG A 41 4.20 -9.23 -5.97
C ARG A 41 5.12 -9.14 -7.19
N VAL A 42 6.30 -8.57 -7.02
CA VAL A 42 7.37 -8.54 -8.02
C VAL A 42 8.46 -9.51 -7.58
N GLY A 43 8.35 -10.76 -8.05
CA GLY A 43 9.23 -11.84 -7.62
C GLY A 43 9.13 -12.10 -6.11
N ARG A 44 10.21 -11.84 -5.36
CA ARG A 44 10.25 -11.99 -3.90
C ARG A 44 9.81 -10.71 -3.15
N HIS A 45 9.76 -9.57 -3.84
CA HIS A 45 9.48 -8.28 -3.22
C HIS A 45 8.02 -7.87 -3.41
N LEU A 46 7.43 -7.29 -2.38
CA LEU A 46 6.09 -6.72 -2.44
C LEU A 46 6.21 -5.26 -2.87
N ARG A 47 5.45 -4.85 -3.87
CA ARG A 47 5.42 -3.47 -4.35
C ARG A 47 4.01 -2.95 -4.35
N TYR A 48 3.89 -1.67 -4.05
CA TYR A 48 2.63 -0.95 -3.93
C TYR A 48 2.66 0.24 -4.86
N ASP A 49 1.54 0.48 -5.54
CA ASP A 49 1.40 1.67 -6.37
C ASP A 49 0.98 2.84 -5.47
N PRO A 50 1.65 4.00 -5.53
CA PRO A 50 1.27 5.17 -4.73
C PRO A 50 -0.18 5.63 -4.97
N LYS A 51 -0.73 5.49 -6.18
CA LYS A 51 -2.14 5.82 -6.46
C LYS A 51 -3.10 4.85 -5.81
N ASP A 52 -2.78 3.55 -5.82
CA ASP A 52 -3.59 2.53 -5.13
C ASP A 52 -3.54 2.72 -3.61
N VAL A 53 -2.37 3.04 -3.06
CA VAL A 53 -2.21 3.34 -1.63
C VAL A 53 -3.06 4.56 -1.25
N GLN A 54 -2.95 5.65 -2.01
CA GLN A 54 -3.76 6.84 -1.77
C GLN A 54 -5.26 6.56 -1.87
N SER A 55 -5.70 5.84 -2.91
CA SER A 55 -7.11 5.48 -3.09
C SER A 55 -7.62 4.59 -1.96
N TRP A 56 -6.79 3.67 -1.47
CA TRP A 56 -7.11 2.82 -0.32
C TRP A 56 -7.24 3.64 0.97
N VAL A 57 -6.33 4.57 1.25
CA VAL A 57 -6.42 5.47 2.42
C VAL A 57 -7.69 6.30 2.34
N GLN A 58 -8.00 6.88 1.18
CA GLN A 58 -9.23 7.65 0.99
C GLN A 58 -10.47 6.79 1.21
N SER A 59 -10.50 5.56 0.68
CA SER A 59 -11.59 4.61 0.93
C SER A 59 -11.74 4.28 2.42
N ARG A 60 -10.64 4.19 3.18
CA ARG A 60 -10.64 3.94 4.63
C ARG A 60 -11.10 5.14 5.43
N MET A 61 -10.60 6.34 5.11
CA MET A 61 -11.05 7.59 5.75
C MET A 61 -12.55 7.83 5.51
N LYS A 62 -13.04 7.51 4.31
CA LYS A 62 -14.47 7.63 3.99
C LYS A 62 -15.33 6.57 4.69
N GLY A 63 -14.76 5.42 5.06
CA GLY A 63 -15.42 4.35 5.80
C GLY A 63 -15.31 4.43 7.33
N ALA A 64 -14.55 5.38 7.86
CA ALA A 64 -14.46 5.67 9.31
C ALA A 64 -15.52 6.68 9.78
N ALA A 65 -16.40 7.13 8.89
CA ALA A 65 -17.59 7.91 9.19
C ALA A 65 -18.83 7.03 8.97
N ALA A 66 -19.06 6.08 9.88
CA ALA A 66 -20.33 5.42 10.08
C ALA A 66 -20.46 5.04 11.56
#